data_AF-A0A7V2JF50-F1
#
_entry.id   AF-A0A7V2JF50-F1
#
_cell.length_a   1.000
_cell.length_b   1.000
_cell.length_c   1.000
_cell.angle_alpha   90.00
_cell.angle_beta   90.00
_cell.angle_gamma   90.00
#
_symmetry.space_group_name_H-M   'P 1'
#
loop_
_entity.id
_entity.type
_entity.pdbx_description
1 polymer ?
#
loop_
_entity_poly.entity_id
_entity_poly.type
_entity_poly.pdbx_seq_one_letter_code
_entity_poly.pdbx_strand_id
1 'polypeptide(L)'
;MVTLDEIKKILPDDLLTYLTDETGTGVIDDTKLQEIIDNANEYFEYKLPKAPEAVRDEAARNYVISRLYAYVGNADMAAMYMQMWQREMEMYFTEVRTQLMEQQLQESSTKIAMQSNERVFTEEELEYW
;
A
#
# COMPACT_ATOMS: atom_id res chain seq x y z
N MET A 1 3.56 -12.15 -3.96
CA MET A 1 4.86 -11.62 -3.49
C MET A 1 5.83 -11.48 -4.66
N VAL A 2 6.56 -10.36 -4.74
CA VAL A 2 7.51 -10.09 -5.84
C VAL A 2 8.75 -10.97 -5.75
N THR A 3 9.16 -11.54 -6.88
CA THR A 3 10.33 -12.43 -6.98
C THR A 3 11.40 -11.91 -7.94
N LEU A 4 12.62 -12.44 -7.80
CA LEU A 4 13.76 -12.14 -8.66
C LEU A 4 13.47 -12.40 -10.15
N ASP A 5 12.85 -13.53 -10.46
CA ASP A 5 12.52 -13.93 -11.83
C ASP A 5 11.49 -13.00 -12.48
N GLU A 6 10.53 -12.49 -11.71
CA GLU A 6 9.54 -11.52 -12.21
C GLU A 6 10.20 -10.19 -12.54
N ILE A 7 11.09 -9.70 -11.68
CA ILE A 7 11.83 -8.45 -11.92
C ILE A 7 12.74 -8.59 -13.14
N LYS A 8 13.47 -9.70 -13.27
CA LYS A 8 14.34 -9.92 -14.45
C LYS A 8 13.58 -9.98 -15.77
N LYS A 9 12.32 -10.43 -15.78
CA LYS A 9 11.49 -10.50 -17.00
C LYS A 9 10.95 -9.15 -17.48
N ILE A 10 10.82 -8.17 -16.58
CA ILE A 10 10.23 -6.87 -16.89
C ILE A 10 11.28 -5.78 -17.08
N LEU A 11 12.50 -6.00 -16.60
CA LEU A 11 13.61 -5.08 -16.82
C LEU A 11 14.08 -5.18 -18.28
N PRO A 12 14.39 -4.05 -18.91
CA PRO A 12 14.96 -4.06 -20.25
C PRO A 12 16.42 -4.57 -20.22
N ASP A 13 16.81 -5.26 -21.28
CA ASP A 13 18.10 -5.98 -21.38
C ASP A 13 19.32 -5.06 -21.22
N ASP A 14 19.20 -3.80 -21.64
CA ASP A 14 20.21 -2.77 -21.44
C ASP A 14 20.48 -2.53 -19.96
N LEU A 15 19.42 -2.44 -19.15
CA LEU A 15 19.52 -2.25 -17.71
C LEU A 15 20.07 -3.50 -17.03
N LEU A 16 19.65 -4.69 -17.44
CA LEU A 16 20.25 -5.94 -16.97
C LEU A 16 21.74 -6.00 -17.29
N THR A 17 22.15 -5.52 -18.47
CA THR A 17 23.57 -5.47 -18.87
C THR A 17 24.35 -4.48 -17.99
N TYR A 18 23.81 -3.28 -17.75
CA TYR A 18 24.42 -2.29 -16.84
C TYR A 18 24.61 -2.81 -15.41
N LEU A 19 23.78 -3.75 -14.97
CA LEU A 19 23.90 -4.37 -13.66
C LEU A 19 24.97 -5.49 -13.60
N THR A 20 25.56 -5.92 -14.74
CA THR A 20 26.40 -7.13 -14.85
C THR A 20 27.87 -6.95 -15.28
N ASP A 21 28.34 -5.76 -15.69
CA ASP A 21 29.68 -5.60 -16.28
C ASP A 21 30.73 -5.03 -15.29
N GLU A 22 31.74 -5.83 -14.92
CA GLU A 22 32.77 -5.52 -13.91
C GLU A 22 34.16 -5.25 -14.50
N THR A 23 34.36 -4.05 -15.04
CA THR A 23 35.64 -3.32 -14.85
C THR A 23 35.42 -1.89 -14.32
N GLY A 24 34.17 -1.59 -13.91
CA GLY A 24 33.65 -0.31 -13.40
C GLY A 24 32.57 -0.47 -12.28
N THR A 25 32.75 -1.46 -11.41
CA THR A 25 32.36 -1.55 -9.97
C THR A 25 30.90 -1.34 -9.49
N GLY A 26 29.90 -1.16 -10.36
CA GLY A 26 28.49 -0.89 -10.00
C GLY A 26 27.57 -2.11 -9.81
N VAL A 27 28.02 -3.16 -9.14
CA VAL A 27 27.32 -4.45 -9.08
C VAL A 27 26.08 -4.43 -8.18
N ILE A 28 24.94 -4.78 -8.77
CA ILE A 28 23.84 -5.44 -8.05
C ILE A 28 23.90 -6.90 -8.51
N ASP A 29 24.53 -7.75 -7.72
CA ASP A 29 24.46 -9.20 -7.94
C ASP A 29 23.06 -9.69 -7.58
N ASP A 30 22.74 -10.94 -7.94
CA ASP A 30 21.46 -11.53 -7.60
C ASP A 30 21.17 -11.45 -6.09
N THR A 31 22.21 -11.49 -5.26
CA THR A 31 22.11 -11.29 -3.80
C THR A 31 21.57 -9.91 -3.46
N LYS A 32 22.16 -8.84 -3.99
CA LYS A 32 21.75 -7.47 -3.70
C LYS A 32 20.43 -7.11 -4.37
N LEU A 33 20.13 -7.71 -5.52
CA LEU A 33 18.81 -7.58 -6.14
C LEU A 33 17.75 -8.24 -5.27
N GLN A 34 18.05 -9.43 -4.74
CA GLN A 34 17.19 -10.12 -3.77
C GLN A 34 17.03 -9.29 -2.50
N GLU A 35 18.08 -8.67 -1.95
CA GLU A 35 17.97 -7.77 -0.79
C GLU A 35 17.02 -6.60 -1.06
N ILE A 36 17.08 -5.98 -2.25
CA ILE A 36 16.17 -4.88 -2.61
C ILE A 36 14.72 -5.38 -2.70
N ILE A 37 14.51 -6.57 -3.25
CA ILE A 37 13.19 -7.21 -3.36
C ILE A 37 12.63 -7.56 -1.97
N ASP A 38 13.45 -8.16 -1.11
CA ASP A 38 13.04 -8.54 0.24
C ASP A 38 12.69 -7.31 1.06
N ASN A 39 13.54 -6.26 1.02
CA ASN A 39 13.25 -4.98 1.67
C ASN A 39 11.94 -4.35 1.16
N ALA A 40 11.63 -4.47 -0.14
CA ALA A 40 10.39 -3.95 -0.70
C ALA A 40 9.19 -4.75 -0.19
N ASN A 41 9.25 -6.08 -0.25
CA ASN A 41 8.18 -6.96 0.24
C ASN A 41 7.90 -6.71 1.72
N GLU A 42 8.94 -6.67 2.57
CA GLU A 42 8.80 -6.39 4.00
C GLU A 42 8.22 -4.98 4.25
N TYR A 43 8.70 -3.97 3.52
CA TYR A 43 8.22 -2.60 3.65
C TYR A 43 6.72 -2.50 3.35
N PHE A 44 6.26 -3.08 2.24
CA PHE A 44 4.84 -3.01 1.85
C PHE A 44 3.95 -3.94 2.65
N GLU A 45 4.46 -5.06 3.15
CA GLU A 45 3.74 -5.89 4.12
C GLU A 45 3.51 -5.12 5.44
N TYR A 46 4.52 -4.40 5.93
CA TYR A 46 4.41 -3.58 7.13
C TYR A 46 3.55 -2.33 6.93
N LYS A 47 3.71 -1.62 5.81
CA LYS A 47 2.99 -0.36 5.55
C LYS A 47 1.55 -0.56 5.12
N LEU A 48 1.25 -1.66 4.43
CA LEU A 48 -0.06 -1.94 3.87
C LEU A 48 -0.58 -3.33 4.32
N PRO A 49 -0.65 -3.63 5.62
CA PRO A 49 -0.91 -4.99 6.11
C PRO A 49 -2.29 -5.54 5.74
N LYS A 50 -3.24 -4.64 5.43
CA LYS A 50 -4.61 -4.98 5.04
C LYS A 50 -4.86 -4.80 3.54
N ALA A 51 -3.83 -4.44 2.75
CA ALA A 51 -4.00 -4.27 1.32
C ALA A 51 -4.10 -5.63 0.62
N PRO A 52 -4.84 -5.73 -0.50
CA PRO A 52 -4.81 -6.91 -1.34
C PRO A 52 -3.37 -7.23 -1.76
N GLU A 53 -3.02 -8.52 -1.83
CA GLU A 53 -1.67 -8.95 -2.21
C GLU A 53 -1.25 -8.36 -3.55
N ALA A 54 -2.15 -8.32 -4.54
CA ALA A 54 -1.88 -7.73 -5.85
C ALA A 54 -1.44 -6.25 -5.77
N VAL A 55 -2.04 -5.46 -4.87
CA VAL A 55 -1.67 -4.04 -4.68
C VAL A 55 -0.29 -3.92 -4.03
N ARG A 56 0.00 -4.78 -3.04
CA ARG A 56 1.32 -4.82 -2.40
C ARG A 56 2.41 -5.24 -3.38
N ASP A 57 2.13 -6.22 -4.22
CA ASP A 57 3.06 -6.74 -5.22
C ASP A 57 3.33 -5.70 -6.31
N GLU A 58 2.30 -4.97 -6.75
CA GLU A 58 2.46 -3.89 -7.73
C GLU A 58 3.32 -2.75 -7.16
N ALA A 59 3.04 -2.33 -5.92
CA ALA A 59 3.80 -1.28 -5.24
C ALA A 59 5.25 -1.70 -4.98
N ALA A 60 5.46 -2.94 -4.52
CA ALA A 60 6.79 -3.50 -4.31
C ALA A 60 7.57 -3.58 -5.63
N ARG A 61 6.93 -4.00 -6.72
CA ARG A 61 7.55 -4.06 -8.06
C ARG A 61 7.97 -2.67 -8.53
N ASN A 62 7.06 -1.70 -8.48
CA ASN A 62 7.34 -0.32 -8.90
C ASN A 62 8.44 0.32 -8.03
N TYR A 63 8.47 0.03 -6.73
CA TYR A 63 9.55 0.42 -5.85
C TYR A 63 10.89 -0.17 -6.28
N VAL A 64 10.97 -1.49 -6.48
CA VAL A 64 12.21 -2.16 -6.89
C VAL A 64 12.72 -1.57 -8.20
N ILE A 65 11.86 -1.43 -9.21
CA ILE A 65 12.22 -0.83 -10.50
C ILE A 65 12.75 0.60 -10.33
N SER A 66 12.08 1.43 -9.51
CA SER A 66 12.53 2.81 -9.26
C SER A 66 13.95 2.85 -8.68
N ARG A 67 14.28 1.92 -7.77
CA ARG A 67 15.61 1.82 -7.17
C ARG A 67 16.65 1.41 -8.19
N LEU A 68 16.34 0.45 -9.06
CA LEU A 68 17.26 -0.03 -10.09
C LEU A 68 17.55 1.06 -11.13
N TYR A 69 16.54 1.81 -11.57
CA TYR A 69 16.77 2.97 -12.44
C TYR A 69 17.59 4.07 -11.76
N ALA A 70 17.40 4.29 -10.46
CA ALA A 70 18.23 5.23 -9.70
C ALA A 70 19.69 4.77 -9.61
N TYR A 71 19.94 3.47 -9.46
CA TYR A 71 21.29 2.90 -9.43
C TYR A 71 22.05 3.09 -10.74
N VAL A 72 21.37 2.95 -11.90
CA VAL A 72 21.99 3.18 -13.21
C VAL A 72 22.01 4.67 -13.62
N GLY A 73 21.55 5.58 -12.75
CA GLY A 73 21.56 7.02 -12.99
C GLY A 73 20.46 7.53 -13.92
N ASN A 74 19.44 6.73 -14.22
CA ASN A 74 18.29 7.14 -15.03
C ASN A 74 17.20 7.79 -14.13
N ALA A 75 17.41 9.06 -13.81
CA ALA A 75 16.57 9.81 -12.87
C ALA A 75 15.11 9.95 -13.33
N ASP A 76 14.87 10.09 -14.63
CA ASP A 76 13.52 10.27 -15.18
C ASP A 76 12.66 9.01 -14.97
N MET A 77 13.21 7.85 -15.33
CA MET A 77 12.52 6.58 -15.12
C MET A 77 12.38 6.25 -13.64
N ALA A 78 13.41 6.52 -12.84
CA ALA A 78 13.34 6.34 -11.39
C ALA A 78 12.20 7.18 -10.78
N ALA A 79 12.07 8.45 -11.17
CA ALA A 79 11.02 9.34 -10.69
C ALA A 79 9.62 8.88 -11.13
N MET A 80 9.48 8.42 -12.38
CA MET A 80 8.21 7.90 -12.89
C MET A 80 7.71 6.72 -12.05
N TYR A 81 8.54 5.69 -11.86
CA TYR A 81 8.15 4.52 -11.05
C TYR A 81 7.98 4.88 -9.57
N MET A 82 8.74 5.86 -9.08
CA MET A 82 8.57 6.37 -7.72
C MET A 82 7.18 6.98 -7.51
N GLN A 83 6.72 7.79 -8.46
CA GLN A 83 5.38 8.38 -8.41
C GLN A 83 4.28 7.31 -8.50
N MET A 84 4.49 6.23 -9.27
CA MET A 84 3.53 5.14 -9.40
C MET A 84 3.28 4.44 -8.06
N TRP A 85 4.32 3.95 -7.38
CA TRP A 85 4.11 3.27 -6.09
C TRP A 85 3.63 4.23 -4.99
N GLN A 86 4.02 5.50 -5.02
CA GLN A 86 3.50 6.50 -4.08
C GLN A 86 2.01 6.74 -4.27
N ARG A 87 1.56 6.83 -5.52
CA ARG A 87 0.14 6.97 -5.86
C ARG A 87 -0.65 5.76 -5.40
N GLU A 88 -0.13 4.54 -5.59
CA GLU A 88 -0.77 3.31 -5.10
C GLU A 88 -0.94 3.33 -3.57
N MET A 89 0.08 3.76 -2.84
CA MET A 89 -0.02 3.94 -1.39
C MET A 89 -1.08 4.97 -1.02
N GLU A 90 -1.11 6.12 -1.69
CA GLU A 90 -2.07 7.20 -1.41
C GLU A 90 -3.51 6.79 -1.69
N MET A 91 -3.75 6.10 -2.81
CA MET A 91 -5.07 5.55 -3.14
C MET A 91 -5.53 4.57 -2.07
N TYR A 92 -4.66 3.65 -1.65
CA TYR A 92 -4.98 2.70 -0.60
C TYR A 92 -5.29 3.39 0.74
N PHE A 93 -4.47 4.37 1.17
CA PHE A 93 -4.75 5.10 2.42
C PHE A 93 -6.06 5.88 2.35
N THR A 94 -6.41 6.41 1.18
CA THR A 94 -7.68 7.09 0.95
C THR A 94 -8.85 6.12 1.07
N GLU A 95 -8.76 4.94 0.47
CA GLU A 95 -9.78 3.88 0.61
C GLU A 95 -9.96 3.43 2.06
N VAL A 96 -8.85 3.15 2.77
CA VAL A 96 -8.91 2.75 4.18
C VAL A 96 -9.54 3.83 5.06
N ARG A 97 -9.17 5.11 4.83
CA ARG A 97 -9.76 6.23 5.56
C ARG A 97 -11.26 6.36 5.29
N THR A 98 -11.68 6.12 4.05
CA THR A 98 -13.10 6.18 3.66
C THR A 98 -13.89 5.06 4.34
N GLN A 99 -13.37 3.83 4.32
CA GLN A 99 -13.99 2.69 5.02
C GLN A 99 -14.10 2.92 6.54
N LEU A 100 -13.07 3.49 7.17
CA LEU A 100 -13.11 3.84 8.60
C LEU A 100 -14.18 4.89 8.90
N MET A 101 -14.32 5.89 8.03
CA MET A 101 -15.34 6.93 8.18
C MET A 101 -16.75 6.36 8.00
N GLU A 102 -16.95 5.46 7.03
CA GLU A 102 -18.22 4.76 6.83
C GLU A 102 -18.59 3.86 8.02
N GLN A 103 -17.62 3.14 8.59
CA GLN A 103 -17.83 2.34 9.81
C GLN A 103 -18.22 3.23 11.00
N GLN A 104 -17.54 4.36 11.20
CA GLN A 104 -17.93 5.31 12.26
C GLN A 104 -19.33 5.90 12.04
N LEU A 105 -19.70 6.19 10.79
CA LEU A 105 -21.04 6.64 10.45
C LEU A 105 -22.10 5.55 10.72
N GLN A 106 -21.82 4.29 10.43
CA GLN A 106 -22.71 3.17 10.76
C GLN A 106 -22.84 2.92 12.27
N GLU A 107 -21.73 2.98 13.02
CA GLU A 107 -21.75 2.86 14.48
C GLU A 107 -22.50 4.01 15.15
N SER A 108 -22.37 5.23 14.62
CA SER A 108 -23.09 6.40 15.11
C SER A 108 -24.58 6.40 14.75
N SER A 109 -24.96 5.95 13.55
CA SER A 109 -26.37 5.84 13.15
C SER A 109 -27.11 4.75 13.93
N THR A 110 -26.43 3.64 14.27
CA THR A 110 -26.99 2.58 15.13
C THR A 110 -27.22 3.08 16.57
N LYS A 111 -26.37 3.99 17.08
CA LYS A 111 -26.54 4.59 18.42
C LYS A 111 -27.67 5.62 18.52
N ILE A 112 -28.14 6.20 17.40
CA ILE A 112 -29.25 7.17 17.41
C ILE A 112 -30.63 6.48 17.35
N ALA A 113 -30.72 5.21 16.94
CA ALA A 113 -32.00 4.51 16.78
C ALA A 113 -32.56 3.83 18.06
N MET A 114 -31.88 3.89 19.21
CA MET A 114 -32.34 3.26 20.46
C MET A 114 -32.53 4.26 21.61
N GLN A 115 -33.30 5.32 21.42
CA GLN A 115 -33.90 6.04 22.55
C GLN A 115 -35.23 6.70 22.14
N SER A 116 -36.23 5.88 21.88
CA SER A 116 -37.64 6.28 21.99
C SER A 116 -38.41 5.09 22.55
N ASN A 117 -38.26 4.85 23.85
CA ASN A 117 -39.29 4.09 24.55
C ASN A 117 -40.50 5.01 24.64
N GLU A 118 -41.62 4.62 24.03
CA GLU A 118 -42.91 5.19 24.38
C GLU A 118 -43.12 4.95 25.88
N ARG A 119 -43.08 6.01 26.68
CA ARG A 119 -43.41 5.95 28.10
C ARG A 119 -44.93 5.96 28.21
N VAL A 120 -45.50 4.83 28.58
CA VAL A 120 -46.90 4.76 29.04
C VAL A 120 -46.89 5.19 30.50
N PHE A 121 -47.48 6.35 30.79
CA PHE A 121 -47.69 6.82 32.16
C PHE A 121 -48.73 5.94 32.84
N THR A 122 -48.50 5.64 34.11
CA THR A 122 -49.49 4.97 34.95
C THR A 122 -50.60 5.95 35.35
N GLU A 123 -51.81 5.46 35.67
CA GLU A 123 -52.93 6.34 36.09
C GLU A 123 -52.56 7.22 37.30
N GLU A 124 -51.77 6.71 38.25
CA GLU A 124 -51.26 7.50 39.39
C GLU A 124 -50.36 8.68 38.97
N GLU A 125 -49.59 8.54 37.89
CA GLU A 125 -48.72 9.62 37.40
C GLU A 125 -49.49 10.69 36.62
N LEU A 126 -50.64 10.35 36.03
CA LEU A 126 -51.51 11.29 35.33
C LEU A 126 -52.32 12.17 36.28
N GLU A 127 -52.60 11.73 37.50
CA GLU A 127 -53.31 12.54 38.50
C GLU A 127 -52.47 13.72 39.04
N TYR A 128 -51.15 13.68 38.86
CA TYR A 128 -50.22 14.71 39.36
C TYR A 128 -49.90 15.84 38.36
N TRP A 129 -50.44 15.80 37.14
CA TRP A 129 -50.26 16.82 36.09
C TRP A 129 -51.56 17.56 35.79
#